data_AF-A0A954K936-F1
#
_entry.id   AF-A0A954K936-F1
#
_cell.length_a   1.000
_cell.length_b   1.000
_cell.length_c   1.000
_cell.angle_alpha   90.00
_cell.angle_beta   90.00
_cell.angle_gamma   90.00
#
_symmetry.space_group_name_H-M   'P 1'
#
loop_
_entity.id
_entity.type
_entity.pdbx_description
1 polymer ?
#
loop_
_entity_poly.entity_id
_entity_poly.type
_entity_poly.pdbx_seq_one_letter_code
_entity_poly.pdbx_strand_id
1 'polypeptide(L)'
;MKVRLKSTRFTGSMLLHQGAFALFALTCMIPESGFAQTPIPVPLPLKEPVVKQKEKEVTVLYAAPTSAELKSQLQNWVAEQKVKDPAQLKAVASQLVKLESVSAAEEKLEIAINIFSTIDRQTADLVRSNQFSDGVPQFSSPPFLTEGKAETFYPANLRYFVARNLTQFRLVDPALEIFNSINPETLIDPAGFLFYKAVCEHHLLQKEACEKTLDQLLSRTQDVPERFTQVAILMQADLASLKEESLDEISRKMSDVERRLELGNSGKKVQKVEDEIIASLDKLIKKMEDQSKNSPSSGSGSGNSKT
;
A
#
# COMPACT_ATOMS: atom_id res chain seq x y z
N MET A 1 -58.97 -19.22 12.52
CA MET A 1 -57.66 -19.79 12.92
C MET A 1 -56.85 -18.66 13.55
N LYS A 2 -56.88 -18.36 14.87
CA LYS A 2 -56.24 -19.06 16.01
C LYS A 2 -54.97 -19.78 15.53
N VAL A 3 -53.75 -19.38 15.92
CA VAL A 3 -53.22 -19.45 17.28
C VAL A 3 -52.22 -18.33 17.60
N ARG A 4 -52.33 -17.83 18.83
CA ARG A 4 -51.45 -16.89 19.56
C ARG A 4 -50.60 -17.74 20.53
N LEU A 5 -49.29 -17.52 20.64
CA LEU A 5 -48.46 -18.12 21.71
C LEU A 5 -47.61 -17.05 22.41
N LYS A 6 -47.57 -17.19 23.73
CA LYS A 6 -47.12 -16.23 24.75
C LYS A 6 -45.64 -16.43 25.11
N SER A 7 -45.01 -15.31 25.50
CA SER A 7 -44.10 -15.08 26.64
C SER A 7 -43.51 -16.28 27.40
N THR A 8 -42.20 -16.25 27.66
CA THR A 8 -41.65 -16.30 29.04
C THR A 8 -40.17 -15.91 29.12
N ARG A 9 -39.83 -15.03 30.08
CA ARG A 9 -38.48 -14.77 30.61
C ARG A 9 -38.06 -15.93 31.51
N PHE A 10 -36.75 -16.21 31.59
CA PHE A 10 -36.19 -17.05 32.65
C PHE A 10 -34.93 -16.38 33.23
N THR A 11 -35.09 -15.88 34.45
CA THR A 11 -34.03 -15.52 35.40
C THR A 11 -33.76 -16.76 36.28
N GLY A 12 -32.51 -17.10 36.52
CA GLY A 12 -32.13 -18.20 37.41
C GLY A 12 -30.81 -17.92 38.12
N SER A 13 -30.91 -17.55 39.40
CA SER A 13 -29.86 -17.48 40.40
C SER A 13 -29.98 -18.72 41.30
N MET A 14 -28.86 -19.35 41.69
CA MET A 14 -28.81 -20.40 42.71
C MET A 14 -27.42 -20.38 43.36
N LEU A 15 -27.29 -19.79 44.56
CA LEU A 15 -27.12 -20.47 45.86
C LEU A 15 -26.18 -21.69 45.85
N LEU A 16 -24.99 -21.58 46.43
CA LEU A 16 -24.65 -21.84 47.85
C LEU A 16 -24.89 -23.29 48.30
N HIS A 17 -23.79 -24.02 48.51
CA HIS A 17 -23.76 -25.14 49.46
C HIS A 17 -22.49 -25.14 50.30
N GLN A 18 -22.73 -25.30 51.59
CA GLN A 18 -21.81 -25.30 52.71
C GLN A 18 -21.09 -26.66 52.85
N GLY A 19 -19.93 -26.64 53.50
CA GLY A 19 -19.29 -27.82 54.08
C GLY A 19 -18.28 -27.38 55.15
N ALA A 20 -18.71 -27.39 56.41
CA ALA A 20 -17.91 -27.07 57.59
C ALA A 20 -17.02 -28.25 58.00
N PHE A 21 -15.86 -28.01 58.62
CA PHE A 21 -15.33 -28.89 59.68
C PHE A 21 -14.28 -28.20 60.58
N ALA A 22 -14.64 -28.16 61.86
CA ALA A 22 -13.88 -28.24 63.11
C ALA A 22 -12.67 -27.32 63.41
N LEU A 23 -12.91 -26.52 64.45
CA LEU A 23 -11.97 -25.82 65.32
C LEU A 23 -11.28 -26.80 66.28
N PHE A 24 -9.96 -26.65 66.52
CA PHE A 24 -9.32 -27.10 67.76
C PHE A 24 -8.28 -26.04 68.17
N ALA A 25 -8.55 -25.38 69.29
CA ALA A 25 -7.62 -24.47 69.95
C ALA A 25 -6.81 -25.24 70.99
N LEU A 26 -5.50 -25.04 71.02
CA LEU A 26 -4.67 -25.40 72.16
C LEU A 26 -3.56 -24.36 72.33
N THR A 27 -3.67 -23.61 73.42
CA THR A 27 -2.69 -22.68 73.98
C THR A 27 -1.57 -23.45 74.68
N CYS A 28 -0.30 -23.08 74.47
CA CYS A 28 0.80 -23.24 75.44
C CYS A 28 2.06 -22.41 75.08
N MET A 29 2.46 -21.60 76.06
CA MET A 29 3.75 -20.96 76.44
C MET A 29 5.07 -21.27 75.68
N ILE A 30 5.73 -20.18 75.21
CA ILE A 30 7.16 -19.72 75.23
C ILE A 30 8.26 -20.75 75.67
N PRO A 31 9.42 -20.91 74.96
CA PRO A 31 10.57 -19.98 75.07
C PRO A 31 11.43 -19.68 73.82
N GLU A 32 12.23 -18.61 73.97
CA GLU A 32 13.22 -18.04 73.04
C GLU A 32 14.31 -19.03 72.60
N SER A 33 14.67 -19.00 71.32
CA SER A 33 16.06 -19.13 70.85
C SER A 33 16.15 -18.78 69.37
N GLY A 34 17.05 -17.87 69.03
CA GLY A 34 17.27 -17.40 67.66
C GLY A 34 17.86 -18.47 66.75
N PHE A 35 17.30 -18.58 65.55
CA PHE A 35 17.94 -19.17 64.39
C PHE A 35 17.54 -18.39 63.15
N ALA A 36 18.55 -17.97 62.37
CA ALA A 36 18.40 -17.27 61.11
C ALA A 36 17.61 -18.13 60.11
N GLN A 37 16.57 -17.53 59.50
CA GLN A 37 15.84 -18.13 58.39
C GLN A 37 15.92 -17.20 57.18
N THR A 38 16.38 -17.80 56.09
CA THR A 38 16.45 -17.27 54.72
C THR A 38 15.09 -16.73 54.26
N PRO A 39 15.05 -15.63 53.47
CA PRO A 39 13.80 -15.08 53.00
C PRO A 39 13.08 -16.04 52.05
N ILE A 40 11.78 -16.21 52.31
CA ILE A 40 10.82 -16.97 51.51
C ILE A 40 10.76 -16.36 50.10
N PRO A 41 10.82 -17.16 49.01
CA PRO A 41 10.66 -16.62 47.66
C PRO A 41 9.21 -16.16 47.45
N VAL A 42 9.05 -14.89 47.09
CA VAL A 42 7.76 -14.31 46.68
C VAL A 42 7.30 -15.01 45.39
N PRO A 43 6.04 -15.47 45.28
CA PRO A 43 5.54 -16.03 44.03
C PRO A 43 5.51 -14.96 42.93
N LEU A 44 6.16 -15.24 41.81
CA LEU A 44 6.08 -14.42 40.60
C LEU A 44 4.61 -14.39 40.10
N PRO A 45 4.09 -13.23 39.66
CA PRO A 45 2.76 -13.17 39.09
C PRO A 45 2.71 -13.94 37.77
N LEU A 46 1.72 -14.83 37.65
CA LEU A 46 1.43 -15.57 36.44
C LEU A 46 1.11 -14.58 35.31
N LYS A 47 1.90 -14.64 34.23
CA LYS A 47 1.72 -13.82 33.04
C LYS A 47 0.45 -14.29 32.33
N GLU A 48 -0.61 -13.50 32.40
CA GLU A 48 -1.81 -13.72 31.60
C GLU A 48 -1.44 -13.72 30.10
N PRO A 49 -2.05 -14.59 29.28
CA PRO A 49 -1.77 -14.60 27.85
C PRO A 49 -2.25 -13.27 27.25
N VAL A 50 -1.32 -12.56 26.61
CA VAL A 50 -1.62 -11.35 25.84
C VAL A 50 -2.60 -11.74 24.73
N VAL A 51 -3.88 -11.46 24.94
CA VAL A 51 -4.86 -11.45 23.87
C VAL A 51 -4.44 -10.33 22.92
N LYS A 52 -3.85 -10.71 21.78
CA LYS A 52 -3.68 -9.79 20.66
C LYS A 52 -5.05 -9.23 20.33
N GLN A 53 -5.28 -7.97 20.70
CA GLN A 53 -6.39 -7.20 20.20
C GLN A 53 -6.22 -7.17 18.69
N LYS A 54 -7.09 -7.89 17.96
CA LYS A 54 -7.29 -7.62 16.55
C LYS A 54 -7.74 -6.17 16.48
N GLU A 55 -6.87 -5.28 16.02
CA GLU A 55 -7.27 -3.97 15.54
C GLU A 55 -8.49 -4.20 14.66
N LYS A 56 -9.60 -3.52 14.98
CA LYS A 56 -10.74 -3.46 14.07
C LYS A 56 -10.21 -2.79 12.80
N GLU A 57 -9.88 -3.59 11.81
CA GLU A 57 -9.51 -3.12 10.50
C GLU A 57 -10.72 -2.34 9.97
N VAL A 58 -10.64 -1.00 10.03
CA VAL A 58 -11.63 -0.14 9.38
C VAL A 58 -11.44 -0.36 7.89
N THR A 59 -12.31 -1.16 7.29
CA THR A 59 -12.32 -1.38 5.84
C THR A 59 -12.81 -0.11 5.17
N VAL A 60 -11.88 0.80 4.85
CA VAL A 60 -12.17 1.98 4.02
C VAL A 60 -12.51 1.52 2.61
N LEU A 61 -13.65 1.97 2.09
CA LEU A 61 -14.08 1.75 0.71
C LEU A 61 -13.84 3.03 -0.08
N TYR A 62 -13.01 2.97 -1.12
CA TYR A 62 -12.70 4.10 -1.97
C TYR A 62 -13.73 4.24 -3.09
N ALA A 63 -14.26 5.45 -3.28
CA ALA A 63 -15.23 5.75 -4.32
C ALA A 63 -14.93 7.13 -4.91
N ALA A 64 -15.05 7.24 -6.24
CA ALA A 64 -14.96 8.53 -6.90
C ALA A 64 -16.18 9.39 -6.52
N PRO A 65 -16.02 10.72 -6.31
CA PRO A 65 -17.14 11.59 -6.04
C PRO A 65 -18.11 11.65 -7.23
N THR A 66 -19.40 11.82 -6.92
CA THR A 66 -20.41 12.13 -7.93
C THR A 66 -20.11 13.49 -8.58
N SER A 67 -20.63 13.73 -9.78
CA SER A 67 -20.40 15.02 -10.46
C SER A 67 -20.95 16.20 -9.66
N ALA A 68 -22.03 16.01 -8.89
CA ALA A 68 -22.60 17.03 -8.02
C ALA A 68 -21.71 17.36 -6.82
N GLU A 69 -21.19 16.34 -6.13
CA GLU A 69 -20.26 16.51 -5.01
C GLU A 69 -18.97 17.19 -5.48
N LEU A 70 -18.39 16.71 -6.58
CA LEU A 70 -17.18 17.29 -7.15
C LEU A 70 -17.39 18.74 -7.59
N LYS A 71 -18.53 19.05 -8.22
CA LYS A 71 -18.89 20.43 -8.57
C LYS A 71 -18.92 21.33 -7.33
N SER A 72 -19.53 20.87 -6.24
CA SER A 72 -19.58 21.62 -4.98
C SER A 72 -18.18 21.82 -4.38
N GLN A 73 -17.34 20.78 -4.34
CA GLN A 73 -15.96 20.87 -3.85
C GLN A 73 -15.13 21.87 -4.66
N LEU A 74 -15.23 21.82 -6.00
CA LEU A 74 -14.53 22.75 -6.88
C LEU A 74 -15.03 24.20 -6.70
N GLN A 75 -16.34 24.42 -6.58
CA GLN A 75 -16.89 25.75 -6.33
C GLN A 75 -16.40 26.34 -5.00
N ASN A 76 -16.37 25.51 -3.94
CA ASN A 76 -15.84 25.92 -2.64
C ASN A 76 -14.36 26.30 -2.74
N TRP A 77 -13.55 25.46 -3.37
CA TRP A 77 -12.13 25.74 -3.58
C TRP A 77 -11.90 27.04 -4.37
N VAL A 78 -12.65 27.26 -5.45
CA VAL A 78 -12.59 28.50 -6.25
C VAL A 78 -12.95 29.73 -5.42
N ALA A 79 -13.98 29.62 -4.57
CA ALA A 79 -14.39 30.72 -3.69
C ALA A 79 -13.30 31.06 -2.65
N GLU A 80 -12.62 30.05 -2.10
CA GLU A 80 -11.50 30.21 -1.17
C GLU A 80 -10.31 30.93 -1.82
N GLN A 81 -10.09 30.76 -3.13
CA GLN A 81 -9.03 31.45 -3.87
C GLN A 81 -9.33 32.95 -4.08
N LYS A 82 -10.55 33.43 -3.79
CA LYS A 82 -10.97 34.84 -3.92
C LYS A 82 -10.69 35.44 -5.30
N VAL A 83 -10.89 34.64 -6.35
CA VAL A 83 -10.67 35.03 -7.75
C VAL A 83 -11.55 36.21 -8.14
N LYS A 84 -10.96 37.25 -8.74
CA LYS A 84 -11.67 38.46 -9.19
C LYS A 84 -11.67 38.66 -10.70
N ASP A 85 -10.80 37.96 -11.42
CA ASP A 85 -10.69 38.10 -12.87
C ASP A 85 -11.92 37.49 -13.57
N PRO A 86 -12.73 38.29 -14.29
CA PRO A 86 -13.89 37.79 -15.01
C PRO A 86 -13.55 36.73 -16.06
N ALA A 87 -12.35 36.80 -16.67
CA ALA A 87 -11.93 35.82 -17.67
C ALA A 87 -11.69 34.44 -17.05
N GLN A 88 -10.97 34.39 -15.92
CA GLN A 88 -10.79 33.16 -15.14
C GLN A 88 -12.13 32.59 -14.66
N LEU A 89 -13.01 33.44 -14.10
CA LEU A 89 -14.33 32.99 -13.65
C LEU A 89 -15.17 32.40 -14.77
N LYS A 90 -15.14 33.00 -15.97
CA LYS A 90 -15.84 32.47 -17.16
C LYS A 90 -15.26 31.13 -17.62
N ALA A 91 -13.94 30.98 -17.61
CA ALA A 91 -13.27 29.73 -17.97
C ALA A 91 -13.62 28.61 -16.97
N VAL A 92 -13.59 28.90 -15.68
CA VAL A 92 -14.01 27.97 -14.61
C VAL A 92 -15.47 27.57 -14.77
N ALA A 93 -16.38 28.53 -14.98
CA ALA A 93 -17.79 28.22 -15.20
C ALA A 93 -18.01 27.28 -16.40
N SER A 94 -17.25 27.46 -17.49
CA SER A 94 -17.31 26.58 -18.66
C SER A 94 -16.86 25.15 -18.34
N GLN A 95 -15.80 25.00 -17.53
CA GLN A 95 -15.32 23.68 -17.06
C GLN A 95 -16.35 22.99 -16.15
N LEU A 96 -17.01 23.74 -15.25
CA LEU A 96 -18.05 23.20 -14.38
C LEU A 96 -19.29 22.74 -15.15
N VAL A 97 -19.63 23.38 -16.28
CA VAL A 97 -20.68 22.88 -17.18
C VAL A 97 -20.24 21.59 -17.85
N LYS A 98 -19.00 21.51 -18.33
CA LYS A 98 -18.45 20.28 -18.92
C LYS A 98 -18.48 19.11 -17.93
N LEU A 99 -18.24 19.37 -16.65
CA LEU A 99 -18.26 18.36 -15.59
C LEU A 99 -19.60 17.59 -15.50
N GLU A 100 -20.72 18.23 -15.83
CA GLU A 100 -22.04 17.61 -15.79
C GLU A 100 -22.25 16.56 -16.87
N SER A 101 -21.45 16.61 -17.94
CA SER A 101 -21.55 15.70 -19.09
C SER A 101 -20.63 14.49 -19.02
N VAL A 102 -19.67 14.46 -18.09
CA VAL A 102 -18.68 13.39 -17.98
C VAL A 102 -19.02 12.42 -16.84
N SER A 103 -18.81 11.13 -17.09
CA SER A 103 -19.03 10.07 -16.10
C SER A 103 -17.72 9.51 -15.54
N ALA A 104 -16.68 9.38 -16.37
CA ALA A 104 -15.39 8.78 -16.00
C ALA A 104 -14.62 9.63 -14.98
N ALA A 105 -14.07 8.98 -13.96
CA ALA A 105 -13.29 9.63 -12.90
C ALA A 105 -12.02 10.32 -13.44
N GLU A 106 -11.39 9.74 -14.45
CA GLU A 106 -10.24 10.34 -15.15
C GLU A 106 -10.59 11.67 -15.81
N GLU A 107 -11.71 11.73 -16.53
CA GLU A 107 -12.16 12.97 -17.17
C GLU A 107 -12.54 14.04 -16.15
N LYS A 108 -13.16 13.63 -15.03
CA LYS A 108 -13.43 14.52 -13.89
C LYS A 108 -12.14 15.11 -13.30
N LEU A 109 -11.09 14.30 -13.17
CA LEU A 109 -9.78 14.77 -12.73
C LEU A 109 -9.23 15.80 -13.72
N GLU A 110 -9.25 15.53 -15.03
CA GLU A 110 -8.77 16.50 -16.04
C GLU A 110 -9.48 17.85 -15.92
N ILE A 111 -10.79 17.85 -15.71
CA ILE A 111 -11.58 19.07 -15.52
C ILE A 111 -11.12 19.83 -14.27
N ALA A 112 -10.91 19.13 -13.14
CA ALA A 112 -10.41 19.75 -11.92
C ALA A 112 -9.01 20.35 -12.11
N ILE A 113 -8.09 19.63 -12.76
CA ILE A 113 -6.74 20.12 -13.04
C ILE A 113 -6.75 21.35 -13.95
N ASN A 114 -7.65 21.40 -14.94
CA ASN A 114 -7.85 22.57 -15.79
C ASN A 114 -8.37 23.78 -14.99
N ILE A 115 -9.29 23.57 -14.05
CA ILE A 115 -9.77 24.63 -13.14
C ILE A 115 -8.63 25.14 -12.26
N PHE A 116 -7.84 24.24 -11.65
CA PHE A 116 -6.70 24.63 -10.82
C PHE A 116 -5.68 25.44 -11.62
N SER A 117 -5.32 24.98 -12.82
CA SER A 117 -4.38 25.66 -13.72
C SER A 117 -4.89 27.01 -14.23
N THR A 118 -6.21 27.18 -14.32
CA THR A 118 -6.80 28.47 -14.72
C THR A 118 -6.58 29.53 -13.65
N ILE A 119 -6.59 29.14 -12.37
CA ILE A 119 -6.55 30.05 -11.23
C ILE A 119 -5.13 30.23 -10.69
N ASP A 120 -4.38 29.14 -10.55
CA ASP A 120 -3.05 29.13 -9.95
C ASP A 120 -1.97 28.94 -11.03
N ARG A 121 -1.11 29.96 -11.19
CA ARG A 121 -0.08 29.97 -12.23
C ARG A 121 1.00 28.90 -12.01
N GLN A 122 1.38 28.65 -10.76
CA GLN A 122 2.37 27.63 -10.42
C GLN A 122 1.87 26.23 -10.82
N THR A 123 0.57 25.97 -10.63
CA THR A 123 -0.11 24.76 -11.09
C THR A 123 -0.11 24.68 -12.59
N ALA A 124 -0.44 25.77 -13.28
CA ALA A 124 -0.44 25.78 -14.75
C ALA A 124 0.91 25.42 -15.33
N ASP A 125 2.00 25.97 -14.76
CA ASP A 125 3.35 25.67 -15.19
C ASP A 125 3.74 24.22 -14.86
N LEU A 126 3.38 23.73 -13.66
CA LEU A 126 3.64 22.35 -13.26
C LEU A 126 2.91 21.33 -14.13
N VAL A 127 1.63 21.58 -14.42
CA VAL A 127 0.81 20.74 -15.31
C VAL A 127 1.40 20.74 -16.71
N ARG A 128 1.76 21.90 -17.26
CA ARG A 128 2.38 21.99 -18.59
C ARG A 128 3.68 21.21 -18.68
N SER A 129 4.54 21.30 -17.66
CA SER A 129 5.84 20.61 -17.63
C SER A 129 5.74 19.09 -17.43
N ASN A 130 4.59 18.58 -16.96
CA ASN A 130 4.37 17.17 -16.65
C ASN A 130 3.21 16.56 -17.45
N GLN A 131 2.67 17.26 -18.44
CA GLN A 131 1.67 16.71 -19.33
C GLN A 131 2.32 15.68 -20.25
N PHE A 132 1.62 14.57 -20.50
CA PHE A 132 2.09 13.57 -21.44
C PHE A 132 2.39 14.18 -22.83
N SER A 133 3.58 13.92 -23.36
CA SER A 133 4.10 14.46 -24.62
C SER A 133 5.15 13.51 -25.20
N ASP A 134 5.66 13.78 -26.39
CA ASP A 134 6.70 12.94 -27.02
C ASP A 134 8.07 13.02 -26.31
N GLY A 135 8.29 14.06 -25.50
CA GLY A 135 9.52 14.27 -24.76
C GLY A 135 9.42 13.79 -23.31
N VAL A 136 10.46 13.12 -22.82
CA VAL A 136 10.59 12.83 -21.38
C VAL A 136 10.72 14.16 -20.62
N PRO A 137 9.91 14.41 -19.59
CA PRO A 137 9.97 15.67 -18.86
C PRO A 137 11.27 15.75 -18.06
N GLN A 138 11.84 16.96 -17.99
CA GLN A 138 12.87 17.27 -17.00
C GLN A 138 12.20 17.45 -15.63
N PHE A 139 11.87 16.33 -15.00
CA PHE A 139 11.25 16.35 -13.69
C PHE A 139 12.26 16.82 -12.64
N SER A 140 11.93 17.93 -11.99
CA SER A 140 12.47 18.28 -10.69
C SER A 140 11.47 17.80 -9.63
N SER A 141 11.92 17.41 -8.44
CA SER A 141 11.05 17.11 -7.29
C SER A 141 10.80 18.39 -6.48
N PRO A 142 9.89 19.30 -6.87
CA PRO A 142 9.64 20.50 -6.08
C PRO A 142 9.04 20.09 -4.73
N PRO A 143 9.41 20.78 -3.63
CA PRO A 143 8.86 20.58 -2.30
C PRO A 143 7.34 20.40 -2.26
N PHE A 144 6.60 21.21 -3.04
CA PHE A 144 5.15 21.14 -3.10
C PHE A 144 4.60 19.77 -3.52
N LEU A 145 5.36 18.96 -4.28
CA LEU A 145 4.96 17.62 -4.72
C LEU A 145 5.40 16.50 -3.77
N THR A 146 6.41 16.69 -2.93
CA THR A 146 7.04 15.62 -2.15
C THR A 146 7.10 15.87 -0.64
N GLU A 147 7.09 17.13 -0.19
CA GLU A 147 7.16 17.47 1.23
C GLU A 147 5.80 17.34 1.91
N GLY A 148 5.77 16.64 3.04
CA GLY A 148 4.57 16.43 3.84
C GLY A 148 3.50 15.57 3.14
N LYS A 149 2.39 15.33 3.85
CA LYS A 149 1.24 14.60 3.29
C LYS A 149 0.30 15.57 2.58
N ALA A 150 -0.14 15.20 1.38
CA ALA A 150 -1.22 15.88 0.69
C ALA A 150 -2.57 15.33 1.18
N GLU A 151 -3.07 15.93 2.26
CA GLU A 151 -4.32 15.53 2.92
C GLU A 151 -5.52 16.39 2.52
N THR A 152 -5.30 17.48 1.78
CA THR A 152 -6.37 18.35 1.29
C THR A 152 -6.64 18.12 -0.20
N PHE A 153 -7.89 18.31 -0.60
CA PHE A 153 -8.42 18.06 -1.94
C PHE A 153 -7.52 18.56 -3.10
N TYR A 154 -7.09 19.82 -3.06
CA TYR A 154 -6.31 20.41 -4.15
C TYR A 154 -4.90 19.80 -4.34
N PRO A 155 -3.98 19.82 -3.35
CA PRO A 155 -2.65 19.24 -3.53
C PRO A 155 -2.69 17.72 -3.74
N ALA A 156 -3.66 16.99 -3.16
CA ALA A 156 -3.77 15.55 -3.37
C ALA A 156 -4.04 15.21 -4.84
N ASN A 157 -5.01 15.89 -5.45
CA ASN A 157 -5.36 15.65 -6.86
C ASN A 157 -4.30 16.18 -7.83
N LEU A 158 -3.64 17.29 -7.51
CA LEU A 158 -2.52 17.78 -8.33
C LEU A 158 -1.31 16.85 -8.27
N ARG A 159 -0.94 16.36 -7.08
CA ARG A 159 0.12 15.36 -6.91
C ARG A 159 -0.21 14.07 -7.65
N TYR A 160 -1.47 13.60 -7.56
CA TYR A 160 -1.91 12.42 -8.29
C TYR A 160 -1.76 12.63 -9.81
N PHE A 161 -2.24 13.75 -10.35
CA PHE A 161 -2.09 14.05 -11.78
C PHE A 161 -0.63 13.99 -12.22
N VAL A 162 0.28 14.61 -11.48
CA VAL A 162 1.71 14.59 -11.82
C VAL A 162 2.27 13.18 -11.73
N ALA A 163 2.05 12.45 -10.62
CA ALA A 163 2.55 11.09 -10.43
C ALA A 163 2.09 10.15 -11.54
N ARG A 164 0.81 10.22 -11.92
CA ARG A 164 0.23 9.44 -13.03
C ARG A 164 0.96 9.69 -14.35
N ASN A 165 1.25 10.94 -14.69
CA ASN A 165 1.97 11.26 -15.93
C ASN A 165 3.44 10.81 -15.86
N LEU A 166 4.12 10.97 -14.71
CA LEU A 166 5.48 10.46 -14.52
C LEU A 166 5.56 8.94 -14.71
N THR A 167 4.57 8.18 -14.24
CA THR A 167 4.48 6.73 -14.50
C THR A 167 4.43 6.43 -16.00
N GLN A 168 3.67 7.21 -16.79
CA GLN A 168 3.59 7.04 -18.24
C GLN A 168 4.92 7.33 -18.94
N PHE A 169 5.72 8.25 -18.41
CA PHE A 169 7.09 8.51 -18.86
C PHE A 169 8.14 7.52 -18.33
N ARG A 170 7.70 6.46 -17.63
CA ARG A 170 8.59 5.47 -16.99
C ARG A 170 9.52 6.07 -15.91
N LEU A 171 9.19 7.28 -15.41
CA LEU A 171 9.84 7.91 -14.25
C LEU A 171 9.25 7.33 -12.95
N VAL A 172 9.48 6.04 -12.75
CA VAL A 172 8.82 5.22 -11.71
C VAL A 172 9.19 5.65 -10.29
N ASP A 173 10.48 5.85 -10.02
CA ASP A 173 10.98 6.22 -8.69
C ASP A 173 10.36 7.53 -8.15
N PRO A 174 10.40 8.67 -8.88
CA PRO A 174 9.77 9.91 -8.41
C PRO A 174 8.24 9.82 -8.38
N ALA A 175 7.61 9.09 -9.31
CA ALA A 175 6.17 8.89 -9.28
C ALA A 175 5.74 8.20 -7.97
N LEU A 176 6.45 7.13 -7.57
CA LEU A 176 6.14 6.41 -6.34
C LEU A 176 6.36 7.25 -5.08
N GLU A 177 7.41 8.08 -5.04
CA GLU A 177 7.63 9.03 -3.95
C GLU A 177 6.41 9.95 -3.77
N ILE A 178 5.88 10.50 -4.87
CA ILE A 178 4.68 11.34 -4.83
C ILE A 178 3.46 10.53 -4.40
N PHE A 179 3.24 9.34 -4.96
CA PHE A 179 2.10 8.47 -4.59
C PHE A 179 2.07 8.17 -3.09
N ASN A 180 3.23 7.94 -2.48
CA ASN A 180 3.34 7.66 -1.04
C ASN A 180 3.03 8.86 -0.13
N SER A 181 2.92 10.07 -0.70
CA SER A 181 2.58 11.29 0.02
C SER A 181 1.08 11.62 0.02
N ILE A 182 0.25 10.86 -0.71
CA ILE A 182 -1.16 11.19 -0.96
C ILE A 182 -2.10 10.36 -0.09
N ASN A 183 -3.16 10.99 0.42
CA ASN A 183 -4.30 10.28 1.02
C ASN A 183 -5.37 9.95 -0.07
N PRO A 184 -5.62 8.67 -0.40
CA PRO A 184 -6.56 8.28 -1.45
C PRO A 184 -8.03 8.68 -1.20
N GLU A 185 -8.44 8.90 0.05
CA GLU A 185 -9.82 9.29 0.37
C GLU A 185 -10.22 10.67 -0.18
N THR A 186 -9.23 11.50 -0.53
CA THR A 186 -9.44 12.88 -1.00
C THR A 186 -9.42 13.00 -2.53
N LEU A 187 -9.27 11.88 -3.23
CA LEU A 187 -9.04 11.85 -4.66
C LEU A 187 -10.33 11.78 -5.47
N ILE A 188 -10.29 12.43 -6.63
CA ILE A 188 -11.34 12.39 -7.64
C ILE A 188 -11.39 11.03 -8.35
N ASP A 189 -10.23 10.40 -8.51
CA ASP A 189 -10.07 9.11 -9.19
C ASP A 189 -9.18 8.18 -8.35
N PRO A 190 -9.74 7.58 -7.28
CA PRO A 190 -8.99 6.67 -6.41
C PRO A 190 -8.60 5.36 -7.11
N ALA A 191 -9.41 4.88 -8.08
CA ALA A 191 -9.12 3.66 -8.83
C ALA A 191 -7.87 3.84 -9.70
N GLY A 192 -7.80 4.91 -10.48
CA GLY A 192 -6.60 5.24 -11.26
C GLY A 192 -5.38 5.45 -10.35
N PHE A 193 -5.53 6.16 -9.22
CA PHE A 193 -4.45 6.33 -8.25
C PHE A 193 -3.87 4.99 -7.77
N LEU A 194 -4.71 4.07 -7.29
CA LEU A 194 -4.25 2.77 -6.81
C LEU A 194 -3.65 1.93 -7.94
N PHE A 195 -4.22 1.98 -9.14
CA PHE A 195 -3.68 1.30 -10.30
C PHE A 195 -2.27 1.79 -10.66
N TYR A 196 -2.07 3.08 -10.87
CA TYR A 196 -0.76 3.62 -11.25
C TYR A 196 0.29 3.49 -10.13
N LYS A 197 -0.13 3.58 -8.86
CA LYS A 197 0.74 3.28 -7.71
C LYS A 197 1.19 1.82 -7.72
N ALA A 198 0.27 0.87 -7.93
CA ALA A 198 0.61 -0.54 -8.03
C ALA A 198 1.56 -0.82 -9.20
N VAL A 199 1.37 -0.16 -10.35
CA VAL A 199 2.29 -0.26 -11.50
C VAL A 199 3.71 0.16 -11.10
N CYS A 200 3.85 1.25 -10.35
CA CYS A 200 5.15 1.68 -9.85
C CYS A 200 5.77 0.67 -8.86
N GLU A 201 4.99 0.18 -7.90
CA GLU A 201 5.45 -0.81 -6.91
C GLU A 201 5.84 -2.13 -7.58
N HIS A 202 5.11 -2.55 -8.61
CA HIS A 202 5.41 -3.73 -9.42
C HIS A 202 6.72 -3.59 -10.19
N HIS A 203 6.91 -2.46 -10.87
CA HIS A 203 8.15 -2.16 -11.59
C HIS A 203 9.38 -2.16 -10.68
N LEU A 204 9.22 -1.74 -9.43
CA LEU A 204 10.31 -1.70 -8.44
C LEU A 204 10.42 -2.98 -7.61
N LEU A 205 9.69 -4.05 -7.97
CA LEU A 205 9.68 -5.34 -7.29
C LEU A 205 9.33 -5.23 -5.79
N GLN A 206 8.51 -4.26 -5.40
CA GLN A 206 8.03 -4.08 -4.04
C GLN A 206 6.81 -4.97 -3.78
N LYS A 207 7.04 -6.29 -3.70
CA LYS A 207 5.98 -7.31 -3.70
C LYS A 207 4.89 -7.05 -2.66
N GLU A 208 5.23 -6.89 -1.39
CA GLU A 208 4.26 -6.75 -0.30
C GLU A 208 3.46 -5.44 -0.42
N ALA A 209 4.13 -4.35 -0.83
CA ALA A 209 3.49 -3.07 -1.03
C ALA A 209 2.50 -3.14 -2.21
N CYS A 210 2.94 -3.74 -3.33
CA CYS A 210 2.12 -3.91 -4.52
C CYS A 210 0.90 -4.80 -4.24
N GLU A 211 1.08 -5.95 -3.57
CA GLU A 211 -0.03 -6.83 -3.17
C GLU A 211 -1.07 -6.10 -2.33
N LYS A 212 -0.63 -5.27 -1.38
CA LYS A 212 -1.53 -4.44 -0.56
C LYS A 212 -2.28 -3.40 -1.40
N THR A 213 -1.59 -2.69 -2.30
CA THR A 213 -2.23 -1.70 -3.18
C THR A 213 -3.21 -2.37 -4.15
N LEU A 214 -2.88 -3.56 -4.67
CA LEU A 214 -3.75 -4.35 -5.54
C LEU A 214 -4.98 -4.87 -4.79
N ASP A 215 -4.87 -5.28 -3.52
CA ASP A 215 -6.05 -5.60 -2.69
C ASP A 215 -6.95 -4.38 -2.48
N GLN A 216 -6.36 -3.20 -2.21
CA GLN A 216 -7.13 -1.96 -2.10
C GLN A 216 -7.88 -1.65 -3.40
N LEU A 217 -7.23 -1.82 -4.55
CA LEU A 217 -7.84 -1.60 -5.86
C LEU A 217 -8.99 -2.59 -6.11
N LEU A 218 -8.74 -3.88 -5.99
CA LEU A 218 -9.68 -4.93 -6.43
C LEU A 218 -10.79 -5.21 -5.42
N SER A 219 -10.50 -5.11 -4.12
CA SER A 219 -11.41 -5.50 -3.06
C SER A 219 -12.07 -4.30 -2.35
N ARG A 220 -11.47 -3.11 -2.45
CA ARG A 220 -11.85 -1.93 -1.63
C ARG A 220 -12.06 -0.67 -2.44
N THR A 221 -12.31 -0.77 -3.74
CA THR A 221 -12.60 0.38 -4.60
C THR A 221 -13.85 0.13 -5.45
N GLN A 222 -14.74 1.11 -5.52
CA GLN A 222 -15.94 1.06 -6.36
C GLN A 222 -15.63 1.44 -7.80
N ASP A 223 -16.43 0.91 -8.73
CA ASP A 223 -16.45 1.30 -10.15
C ASP A 223 -15.08 1.29 -10.84
N VAL A 224 -14.22 0.33 -10.48
CA VAL A 224 -12.89 0.17 -11.07
C VAL A 224 -13.03 -0.14 -12.57
N PRO A 225 -12.40 0.66 -13.46
CA PRO A 225 -12.42 0.39 -14.90
C PRO A 225 -11.89 -1.01 -15.23
N GLU A 226 -12.57 -1.73 -16.13
CA GLU A 226 -12.23 -3.11 -16.48
C GLU A 226 -10.76 -3.27 -16.91
N ARG A 227 -10.23 -2.31 -17.68
CA ARG A 227 -8.80 -2.30 -18.08
C ARG A 227 -7.84 -2.33 -16.89
N PHE A 228 -8.18 -1.67 -15.78
CA PHE A 228 -7.35 -1.69 -14.57
C PHE A 228 -7.50 -3.01 -13.84
N THR A 229 -8.73 -3.52 -13.74
CA THR A 229 -9.01 -4.84 -13.13
C THR A 229 -8.23 -5.96 -13.82
N GLN A 230 -8.26 -6.03 -15.15
CA GLN A 230 -7.58 -7.09 -15.90
C GLN A 230 -6.06 -7.04 -15.69
N VAL A 231 -5.45 -5.85 -15.80
CA VAL A 231 -4.01 -5.70 -15.59
C VAL A 231 -3.62 -5.96 -14.14
N ALA A 232 -4.41 -5.51 -13.16
CA ALA A 232 -4.18 -5.76 -11.74
C ALA A 232 -4.20 -7.26 -11.39
N ILE A 233 -5.14 -8.03 -11.96
CA ILE A 233 -5.18 -9.49 -11.80
C ILE A 233 -3.92 -10.15 -12.38
N LEU A 234 -3.47 -9.69 -13.56
CA LEU A 234 -2.22 -10.18 -14.15
C LEU A 234 -1.01 -9.86 -13.28
N MET A 235 -0.94 -8.65 -12.71
CA MET A 235 0.12 -8.26 -11.78
C MET A 235 0.10 -9.12 -10.51
N GLN A 236 -1.07 -9.44 -9.94
CA GLN A 236 -1.17 -10.34 -8.79
C GLN A 236 -0.64 -11.74 -9.11
N ALA A 237 -1.04 -12.30 -10.26
CA ALA A 237 -0.59 -13.61 -10.71
C ALA A 237 0.92 -13.64 -10.96
N ASP A 238 1.45 -12.57 -11.55
CA ASP A 238 2.88 -12.40 -11.81
C ASP A 238 3.69 -12.34 -10.50
N LEU A 239 3.27 -11.52 -9.53
CA LEU A 239 3.92 -11.42 -8.21
C LEU A 239 3.86 -12.71 -7.40
N ALA A 240 2.77 -13.48 -7.51
CA ALA A 240 2.64 -14.78 -6.85
C ALA A 240 3.71 -15.77 -7.34
N SER A 241 4.15 -15.66 -8.59
CA SER A 241 5.19 -16.51 -9.17
C SER A 241 6.63 -16.03 -8.87
N LEU A 242 6.79 -14.76 -8.46
CA LEU A 242 8.08 -14.14 -8.19
C LEU A 242 8.76 -14.79 -6.98
N LYS A 243 9.98 -15.30 -7.22
CA LYS A 243 10.85 -15.92 -6.21
C LYS A 243 12.08 -15.07 -6.01
N GLU A 244 12.40 -14.80 -4.74
CA GLU A 244 13.63 -14.14 -4.36
C GLU A 244 14.86 -14.96 -4.80
N GLU A 245 15.91 -14.24 -5.19
CA GLU A 245 17.19 -14.77 -5.67
C GLU A 245 17.06 -15.71 -6.87
N SER A 246 15.98 -15.58 -7.65
CA SER A 246 15.78 -16.35 -8.88
C SER A 246 16.33 -15.61 -10.09
N LEU A 247 16.60 -16.34 -11.18
CA LEU A 247 16.97 -15.73 -12.46
C LEU A 247 15.87 -14.78 -12.98
N ASP A 248 14.60 -15.03 -12.66
CA ASP A 248 13.49 -14.15 -13.04
C ASP A 248 13.51 -12.83 -12.27
N GLU A 249 13.82 -12.84 -10.96
CA GLU A 249 14.00 -11.60 -10.21
C GLU A 249 15.20 -10.80 -10.76
N ILE A 250 16.30 -11.48 -11.05
CA ILE A 250 17.51 -10.84 -11.59
C ILE A 250 17.23 -10.21 -12.96
N SER A 251 16.53 -10.90 -13.87
CA SER A 251 16.19 -10.37 -15.19
C SER A 251 15.35 -9.10 -15.07
N ARG A 252 14.40 -9.04 -14.13
CA ARG A 252 13.59 -7.85 -13.86
C ARG A 252 14.42 -6.70 -13.31
N LYS A 253 15.36 -6.96 -12.39
CA LYS A 253 16.30 -5.94 -11.91
C LYS A 253 17.17 -5.40 -13.06
N MET A 254 17.60 -6.25 -13.99
CA MET A 254 18.33 -5.82 -15.18
C MET A 254 17.48 -4.92 -16.09
N SER A 255 16.20 -5.26 -16.32
CA SER A 255 15.27 -4.39 -17.07
C SER A 255 15.01 -3.05 -16.36
N ASP A 256 15.00 -3.03 -15.03
CA ASP A 256 14.92 -1.79 -14.23
C ASP A 256 16.17 -0.91 -14.41
N VAL A 257 17.37 -1.50 -14.41
CA VAL A 257 18.63 -0.82 -14.71
C VAL A 257 18.61 -0.24 -16.13
N GLU A 258 18.23 -1.03 -17.13
CA GLU A 258 18.10 -0.59 -18.52
C GLU A 258 17.18 0.64 -18.63
N ARG A 259 15.98 0.58 -18.04
CA ARG A 259 15.06 1.74 -18.00
C ARG A 259 15.75 2.98 -17.42
N ARG A 260 16.46 2.84 -16.30
CA ARG A 260 17.10 3.99 -15.64
C ARG A 260 18.21 4.57 -16.50
N LEU A 261 18.99 3.74 -17.19
CA LEU A 261 20.03 4.16 -18.13
C LEU A 261 19.45 4.86 -19.37
N GLU A 262 18.34 4.36 -19.93
CA GLU A 262 17.62 5.02 -21.03
C GLU A 262 17.14 6.43 -20.65
N LEU A 263 16.79 6.64 -19.38
CA LEU A 263 16.43 7.93 -18.81
C LEU A 263 17.64 8.81 -18.45
N GLY A 264 18.86 8.38 -18.79
CA GLY A 264 20.11 9.10 -18.51
C GLY A 264 20.58 9.01 -17.06
N ASN A 265 20.00 8.13 -16.23
CA ASN A 265 20.38 7.95 -14.84
C ASN A 265 21.46 6.86 -14.71
N SER A 266 22.73 7.25 -14.58
CA SER A 266 23.87 6.33 -14.37
C SER A 266 24.55 6.51 -13.00
N GLY A 267 23.87 7.17 -12.07
CA GLY A 267 24.40 7.48 -10.74
C GLY A 267 24.51 6.29 -9.79
N LYS A 268 24.99 6.55 -8.56
CA LYS A 268 25.27 5.54 -7.53
C LYS A 268 24.11 4.59 -7.22
N LYS A 269 22.85 5.06 -7.33
CA LYS A 269 21.67 4.21 -7.11
C LYS A 269 21.59 3.08 -8.13
N VAL A 270 21.89 3.35 -9.40
CA VAL A 270 21.88 2.35 -10.48
C VAL A 270 23.03 1.38 -10.32
N GLN A 271 24.24 1.89 -10.09
CA GLN A 271 25.43 1.07 -9.84
C GLN A 271 25.23 0.10 -8.67
N LYS A 272 24.56 0.54 -7.60
CA LYS A 272 24.24 -0.34 -6.47
C LYS A 272 23.35 -1.52 -6.90
N VAL A 273 22.35 -1.28 -7.75
CA VAL A 273 21.48 -2.36 -8.25
C VAL A 273 22.26 -3.29 -9.18
N GLU A 274 23.17 -2.77 -10.00
CA GLU A 274 24.10 -3.57 -10.82
C GLU A 274 24.99 -4.47 -9.93
N ASP A 275 25.55 -3.95 -8.84
CA ASP A 275 26.32 -4.73 -7.87
C ASP A 275 25.47 -5.84 -7.21
N GLU A 276 24.23 -5.51 -6.82
CA GLU A 276 23.27 -6.47 -6.26
C GLU A 276 22.92 -7.59 -7.27
N ILE A 277 22.82 -7.27 -8.56
CA ILE A 277 22.62 -8.23 -9.66
C ILE A 277 23.84 -9.17 -9.77
N ILE A 278 25.06 -8.63 -9.82
CA ILE A 278 26.29 -9.43 -9.92
C ILE A 278 26.40 -10.39 -8.74
N ALA A 279 26.20 -9.89 -7.51
CA ALA A 279 26.25 -10.70 -6.31
C ALA A 279 25.21 -11.84 -6.33
N SER A 280 24.01 -11.58 -6.83
CA SER A 280 22.94 -12.57 -6.95
C SER A 280 23.27 -13.65 -7.99
N LEU A 281 23.83 -13.26 -9.14
CA LEU A 281 24.29 -14.20 -10.17
C LEU A 281 25.43 -15.09 -9.66
N ASP A 282 26.43 -14.52 -8.97
CA ASP A 282 27.52 -15.28 -8.36
C ASP A 282 27.01 -16.33 -7.36
N LYS A 283 25.99 -15.96 -6.57
CA LYS A 283 25.34 -16.89 -5.62
C LYS A 283 24.66 -18.06 -6.35
N LEU A 284 23.97 -17.78 -7.45
CA LEU A 284 23.32 -18.80 -8.27
C LEU A 284 24.33 -19.74 -8.94
N ILE A 285 25.43 -19.19 -9.46
CA ILE A 285 26.53 -19.98 -10.05
C ILE A 285 27.08 -20.95 -8.99
N LYS A 286 27.43 -20.45 -7.80
CA LYS A 286 27.93 -21.30 -6.70
C LYS A 286 26.94 -22.41 -6.33
N LYS A 287 25.65 -22.08 -6.22
CA LYS A 287 24.60 -23.07 -5.93
C LYS A 287 24.52 -24.17 -6.99
N MET A 288 24.62 -23.82 -8.27
CA MET A 288 24.60 -24.78 -9.39
C MET A 288 25.89 -25.62 -9.44
N GLU A 289 27.04 -25.03 -9.17
CA GLU A 289 28.31 -25.75 -9.06
C GLU A 289 28.28 -26.79 -7.93
N ASP A 290 27.74 -26.41 -6.76
CA ASP A 290 27.62 -27.31 -5.61
C ASP A 290 26.62 -28.45 -5.87
N GLN A 291 25.51 -28.17 -6.57
CA GLN A 291 24.57 -29.22 -7.03
C GLN A 291 25.22 -30.19 -8.04
N SER A 292 26.07 -29.67 -8.93
CA SER A 292 26.77 -30.49 -9.93
C SER A 292 27.83 -31.40 -9.28
N LYS A 293 28.53 -30.91 -8.25
CA LYS A 293 29.52 -31.70 -7.49
C LYS A 293 28.90 -32.82 -6.65
N ASN A 294 27.64 -32.69 -6.23
CA ASN A 294 26.93 -33.66 -5.40
C ASN A 294 26.04 -34.65 -6.19
N SER A 295 26.09 -34.64 -7.52
CA SER A 295 25.38 -35.64 -8.33
C SER A 295 26.22 -36.92 -8.45
N PRO A 296 25.74 -38.11 -8.04
CA PRO A 296 26.51 -39.34 -8.17
C PRO A 296 26.73 -39.65 -9.64
N SER A 297 28.00 -39.80 -10.02
CA SER A 297 28.38 -40.38 -11.30
C SER A 297 27.76 -41.78 -11.40
N SER A 298 26.72 -41.92 -12.22
CA SER A 298 26.24 -43.21 -12.70
C SER A 298 27.26 -43.77 -13.70
N GLY A 299 28.42 -44.17 -13.17
CA GLY A 299 29.40 -44.99 -13.84
C GLY A 299 29.11 -46.46 -13.57
N SER A 300 28.27 -47.09 -14.39
CA SER A 300 28.22 -48.55 -14.51
C SER A 300 28.80 -48.96 -15.85
N GLY A 301 30.14 -48.94 -15.92
CA GLY A 301 30.87 -49.76 -16.86
C GLY A 301 30.84 -51.20 -16.35
N SER A 302 30.24 -52.11 -17.11
CA SER A 302 30.48 -53.55 -16.96
C SER A 302 31.12 -54.03 -18.24
N GLY A 303 32.43 -54.26 -18.18
CA GLY A 303 33.22 -54.81 -19.26
C GLY A 303 33.12 -56.34 -19.35
N ASN A 304 33.48 -56.80 -20.55
CA ASN A 304 34.19 -58.05 -20.83
C ASN A 304 33.42 -59.39 -20.81
N SER A 305 33.21 -59.97 -21.99
CA SER A 305 33.50 -61.40 -22.20
C SER A 305 34.21 -61.63 -23.53
N LYS A 306 35.44 -62.09 -23.39
CA LYS A 306 36.34 -62.64 -24.41
C LYS A 306 36.03 -64.13 -24.54
N THR A 307 35.68 -64.59 -25.75
CA THR A 307 35.99 -65.90 -26.40
C THR A 307 35.08 -66.11 -27.59
#